data_AF-A0AAU9W1R1-F1
#
_entry.id   AF-A0AAU9W1R1-F1
#
_cell.length_a   1.000
_cell.length_b   1.000
_cell.length_c   1.000
_cell.angle_alpha   90.00
_cell.angle_beta   90.00
_cell.angle_gamma   90.00
#
_symmetry.space_group_name_H-M   'P 1'
#
loop_
_entity.id
_entity.type
_entity.pdbx_description
1 polymer ?
#
loop_
_entity_poly.entity_id
_entity_poly.type
_entity_poly.pdbx_seq_one_letter_code
_entity_poly.pdbx_strand_id
1 'polypeptide(L)'
;YCSVVWDGLSQQLCEKLQKLQNRAARVIIKSSYNMNSSYLLNSLSWDNLSVRTKQKTNLMYKCVNKLASNYLCNMFTPRTLPFDLRDASQKLYLPKPRTDYLK
;
A
#
# COMPACT_ATOMS: atom_id res chain seq x y z
N TYR A 1 -4.32 -8.69 -0.28
CA TYR A 1 -3.73 -8.93 1.05
C TYR A 1 -2.23 -8.61 1.10
N CYS A 2 -1.41 -9.06 0.14
CA CYS A 2 0.05 -8.82 0.19
C CYS A 2 0.51 -7.39 -0.12
N SER A 3 -0.33 -6.49 -0.65
CA SER A 3 0.06 -5.13 -1.06
C SER A 3 0.66 -4.28 0.07
N VAL A 4 0.20 -4.50 1.30
CA VAL A 4 0.70 -3.79 2.49
C VAL A 4 2.14 -4.17 2.85
N VAL A 5 2.57 -5.41 2.55
CA VAL A 5 3.94 -5.87 2.84
C VAL A 5 4.97 -5.18 1.92
N TRP A 6 4.53 -4.75 0.74
CA TRP A 6 5.38 -4.06 -0.24
C TRP A 6 5.40 -2.54 -0.03
N ASP A 7 4.69 -2.03 0.98
CA ASP A 7 4.69 -0.62 1.34
C ASP A 7 5.93 -0.30 2.19
N GLY A 8 6.92 0.34 1.58
CA GLY A 8 8.22 0.65 2.20
C GLY A 8 9.43 0.08 1.46
N LEU A 9 9.22 -0.58 0.31
CA LEU A 9 10.33 -1.01 -0.52
C LEU A 9 11.04 0.17 -1.19
N SER A 10 12.36 0.04 -1.37
CA SER A 10 13.11 0.96 -2.22
C SER A 10 12.65 0.84 -3.68
N GLN A 11 12.80 1.93 -4.44
CA GLN A 11 12.49 1.99 -5.86
C GLN A 11 13.17 0.84 -6.65
N GLN A 12 14.42 0.53 -6.30
CA GLN A 12 15.19 -0.56 -6.91
C GLN A 12 14.54 -1.94 -6.72
N LEU A 13 14.00 -2.19 -5.52
CA LEU A 13 13.34 -3.47 -5.22
C LEU A 13 11.97 -3.55 -5.89
N CYS A 14 11.22 -2.44 -5.95
CA CYS A 14 10.00 -2.33 -6.74
C CYS A 14 10.24 -2.68 -8.22
N GLU A 15 11.31 -2.17 -8.83
CA GLU A 15 11.66 -2.48 -10.21
C GLU A 15 12.00 -3.96 -10.42
N LYS A 16 12.74 -4.57 -9.47
CA LYS A 16 13.04 -6.01 -9.52
C LYS A 16 11.75 -6.85 -9.46
N LEU A 17 10.81 -6.48 -8.60
CA LEU A 17 9.53 -7.16 -8.48
C LEU A 17 8.66 -6.97 -9.72
N GLN A 18 8.66 -5.77 -10.33
CA GLN A 18 7.95 -5.54 -11.59
C GLN A 18 8.51 -6.40 -12.72
N LYS A 19 9.83 -6.56 -12.81
CA LYS A 19 10.45 -7.49 -13.77
C LYS A 19 10.04 -8.94 -13.51
N LEU A 20 9.94 -9.35 -12.24
CA LEU A 20 9.47 -10.69 -11.87
C LEU A 20 8.00 -10.91 -12.27
N GLN A 21 7.13 -9.94 -12.01
CA GLN A 21 5.72 -9.97 -12.41
C GLN A 21 5.59 -10.06 -13.93
N ASN A 22 6.36 -9.27 -14.68
CA ASN A 22 6.37 -9.30 -16.14
C ASN A 22 6.80 -10.68 -16.66
N ARG A 23 7.80 -11.31 -16.03
CA ARG A 23 8.24 -12.66 -16.39
C ARG A 23 7.15 -13.69 -16.11
N ALA A 24 6.48 -13.62 -14.97
CA ALA A 24 5.36 -14.51 -14.63
C ALA A 24 4.20 -14.38 -15.63
N ALA A 25 3.82 -13.14 -15.98
CA ALA A 25 2.78 -12.88 -16.97
C ALA A 25 3.10 -13.52 -18.33
N ARG A 26 4.36 -13.44 -18.78
CA ARG A 26 4.81 -14.09 -20.04
C ARG A 26 4.70 -15.61 -19.98
N VAL A 27 5.06 -16.22 -18.85
CA VAL A 27 4.96 -17.68 -18.68
C VAL A 27 3.51 -18.14 -18.76
N ILE A 28 2.59 -17.41 -18.14
CA ILE A 28 1.15 -17.74 -18.14
C ILE A 28 0.56 -17.62 -19.55
N ILE A 29 0.83 -16.51 -20.25
CA ILE A 29 0.28 -16.24 -21.58
C ILE A 29 1.03 -17.00 -22.69
N LYS A 30 2.20 -17.58 -22.38
CA LYS A 30 3.13 -18.18 -23.35
C LYS A 30 3.47 -17.25 -24.51
N SER A 31 3.65 -15.97 -24.20
CA SER A 31 3.96 -14.93 -25.19
C SER A 31 5.45 -14.87 -25.53
N SER A 32 5.78 -14.36 -26.72
CA SER A 32 7.16 -14.08 -27.11
C SER A 32 7.84 -13.02 -26.25
N TYR A 33 9.18 -12.99 -26.27
CA TYR A 33 9.97 -12.01 -25.51
C TYR A 33 9.80 -10.57 -26.03
N ASN A 34 9.42 -10.41 -27.30
CA ASN A 34 9.26 -9.10 -27.94
C ASN A 34 7.91 -8.43 -27.61
N MET A 35 6.96 -9.17 -27.02
CA MET A 35 5.64 -8.60 -26.72
C MET A 35 5.72 -7.62 -25.54
N ASN A 36 4.96 -6.53 -25.63
CA ASN A 36 4.96 -5.49 -24.60
C ASN A 36 4.36 -6.04 -23.29
N SER A 37 5.08 -5.84 -22.18
CA SER A 37 4.66 -6.30 -20.86
C SER A 37 3.38 -5.62 -20.39
N SER A 38 3.10 -4.37 -20.78
CA SER A 38 1.85 -3.69 -20.41
C SER A 38 0.61 -4.37 -20.99
N TYR A 39 0.69 -4.84 -22.24
CA TYR A 39 -0.40 -5.58 -22.89
C TYR A 39 -0.69 -6.91 -22.17
N LEU A 40 0.38 -7.62 -21.78
CA LEU A 40 0.29 -8.86 -21.01
C LEU A 40 -0.33 -8.68 -19.62
N LEU A 41 0.02 -7.58 -18.95
CA LEU A 41 -0.55 -7.27 -17.64
C LEU A 41 -2.02 -6.89 -17.76
N ASN A 42 -2.38 -6.10 -18.78
CA ASN A 42 -3.77 -5.72 -19.02
C ASN A 42 -4.65 -6.93 -19.37
N SER A 43 -4.17 -7.88 -20.17
CA SER A 43 -4.92 -9.10 -20.49
C SER A 43 -5.12 -10.00 -19.26
N LEU A 44 -4.21 -9.95 -18.29
CA LEU A 44 -4.36 -10.63 -16.99
C LEU A 44 -5.12 -9.81 -15.94
N SER A 45 -5.53 -8.57 -16.25
CA SER A 45 -6.07 -7.60 -15.29
C SER A 45 -5.13 -7.34 -14.10
N TRP A 46 -3.82 -7.42 -14.33
CA TRP A 46 -2.79 -7.20 -13.31
C TRP A 46 -2.33 -5.75 -13.29
N ASP A 47 -2.55 -5.08 -12.16
CA ASP A 47 -2.00 -3.74 -11.95
C ASP A 47 -0.47 -3.73 -11.85
N ASN A 48 0.13 -2.61 -12.26
CA ASN A 48 1.52 -2.30 -11.97
C ASN A 48 1.75 -2.22 -10.45
N LEU A 49 2.90 -2.70 -10.00
CA LEU A 49 3.26 -2.67 -8.58
C LEU A 49 3.36 -1.26 -8.01
N SER A 50 3.70 -0.26 -8.83
CA SER A 50 3.72 1.15 -8.44
C SER A 50 2.34 1.70 -8.05
N VAL A 51 1.25 1.12 -8.56
CA VAL A 51 -0.12 1.47 -8.15
C VAL A 51 -0.45 0.83 -6.80
N ARG A 52 0.12 -0.35 -6.53
CA ARG A 52 -0.12 -1.12 -5.31
C ARG A 52 0.55 -0.50 -4.08
N THR A 53 1.71 0.15 -4.25
CA THR A 53 2.39 0.86 -3.14
C THR A 53 1.57 2.06 -2.65
N LYS A 54 0.78 2.72 -3.50
CA LYS A 54 -0.10 3.83 -3.11
C LYS A 54 -1.37 3.39 -2.37
N GLN A 55 -1.58 2.09 -2.17
CA GLN A 55 -2.79 1.61 -1.52
C GLN A 55 -2.88 2.01 -0.05
N LYS A 56 -1.76 2.09 0.68
CA LYS A 56 -1.78 2.50 2.09
C LYS A 56 -2.14 3.97 2.24
N THR A 57 -1.58 4.85 1.43
CA THR A 57 -1.93 6.28 1.47
C THR A 57 -3.39 6.50 1.10
N ASN A 58 -3.87 5.82 0.06
CA ASN A 58 -5.29 5.83 -0.32
C ASN A 58 -6.20 5.29 0.79
N LEU A 59 -5.80 4.20 1.46
CA LEU A 59 -6.56 3.64 2.57
C LEU A 59 -6.59 4.60 3.76
N MET A 60 -5.46 5.22 4.10
CA MET A 60 -5.37 6.20 5.19
C MET A 60 -6.25 7.42 4.90
N TYR A 61 -6.21 7.94 3.68
CA TYR A 61 -7.11 9.02 3.24
C TYR A 61 -8.58 8.63 3.40
N LYS A 62 -8.95 7.41 2.99
CA LYS A 62 -10.32 6.91 3.16
C LYS A 62 -10.71 6.76 4.64
N CYS A 63 -9.81 6.30 5.50
CA CYS A 63 -10.06 6.19 6.94
C CYS A 63 -10.28 7.56 7.59
N VAL A 64 -9.43 8.55 7.28
CA VAL A 64 -9.54 9.91 7.82
C VAL A 64 -10.85 10.59 7.36
N ASN A 65 -11.26 10.37 6.12
CA ASN A 65 -12.50 10.94 5.56
C ASN A 65 -13.75 10.08 5.81
N LYS A 66 -13.67 9.02 6.62
CA LYS A 66 -14.80 8.10 6.91
C LYS A 66 -15.41 7.43 5.67
N LEU A 67 -14.61 7.23 4.63
CA LEU A 67 -14.97 6.51 3.39
C LEU A 67 -14.58 5.02 3.41
N ALA A 68 -13.92 4.57 4.47
CA ALA A 68 -13.58 3.17 4.71
C ALA A 68 -14.58 2.52 5.68
N SER A 69 -14.44 1.20 5.90
CA SER A 69 -15.22 0.49 6.93
C SER A 69 -15.08 1.15 8.30
N ASN A 70 -16.19 1.29 9.04
CA ASN A 70 -16.23 1.88 10.37
C ASN A 70 -15.18 1.28 11.32
N TYR A 71 -14.92 -0.03 11.21
CA TYR A 71 -13.89 -0.70 12.00
C TYR A 71 -12.49 -0.08 11.79
N LEU A 72 -12.10 0.16 10.54
CA LEU A 72 -10.80 0.74 10.21
C LEU A 72 -10.72 2.22 10.61
N CYS A 73 -11.81 2.97 10.39
CA CYS A 73 -11.89 4.37 10.79
C CYS A 73 -11.72 4.52 12.32
N ASN A 74 -12.38 3.66 13.11
CA ASN A 74 -12.32 3.70 14.56
C ASN A 74 -10.95 3.31 15.13
N MET A 75 -10.08 2.67 14.34
CA MET A 75 -8.70 2.36 14.74
C MET A 75 -7.80 3.59 14.77
N PHE A 76 -8.17 4.68 14.07
CA PHE A 76 -7.43 5.93 14.03
C PHE A 76 -8.22 7.02 14.75
N THR A 77 -7.84 7.35 15.98
CA THR A 77 -8.48 8.41 16.75
C THR A 77 -7.75 9.75 16.57
N PRO A 78 -8.46 10.84 16.23
CA PRO A 78 -7.86 12.17 16.18
C PRO A 78 -7.39 12.57 17.57
N ARG A 79 -6.18 13.14 17.64
CA ARG A 79 -5.59 13.69 18.85
C ARG A 79 -6.02 15.14 18.98
N THR A 80 -7.01 15.38 19.84
CA THR A 80 -7.39 16.73 20.27
C THR A 80 -6.58 17.08 21.52
N LEU A 81 -5.74 18.11 21.42
CA LEU A 81 -5.05 18.67 22.59
C LEU A 81 -5.87 19.86 23.13
N PRO A 82 -5.86 20.10 24.45
CA PRO A 82 -6.59 21.22 25.05
C PRO A 82 -5.97 22.59 24.75
N PHE A 83 -4.81 22.63 24.09
CA PHE A 83 -4.10 23.84 23.70
C PHE A 83 -3.48 23.69 22.31
N ASP A 84 -3.45 24.79 21.56
CA ASP A 84 -2.89 24.83 20.21
C ASP A 84 -1.37 24.81 20.24
N LEU A 85 -0.81 23.69 19.81
CA LEU A 85 0.60 23.59 19.46
C LEU A 85 0.76 23.95 17.97
N ARG A 86 1.92 24.48 17.59
CA ARG A 86 2.28 24.73 16.17
C ARG A 86 2.13 23.49 15.26
N ASP A 87 2.10 22.31 15.86
CA ASP A 87 1.98 21.00 15.22
C ASP A 87 0.76 20.23 15.80
N ALA A 88 -0.38 20.91 15.98
CA ALA A 88 -1.62 20.29 16.49
C ALA A 88 -2.56 19.81 15.37
N SER A 89 -2.36 20.24 14.13
CA SER A 89 -3.26 19.90 13.02
C SER A 89 -3.15 18.42 12.62
N GLN A 90 -4.30 17.76 12.50
CA GLN A 90 -4.47 16.42 11.92
C GLN A 90 -3.64 15.29 12.55
N LYS A 91 -3.24 15.42 13.82
CA LYS A 91 -2.54 14.33 14.53
C LYS A 91 -3.49 13.20 14.87
N LEU A 92 -3.01 11.96 14.68
CA LEU A 92 -3.70 10.73 15.08
C LEU A 92 -2.96 10.08 16.25
N TYR A 93 -3.68 9.39 17.13
CA TYR A 93 -3.04 8.45 18.05
C TYR A 93 -2.56 7.24 17.25
N LEU A 94 -1.23 7.10 17.15
CA LEU A 94 -0.63 5.92 16.54
C LEU A 94 -0.70 4.76 17.53
N PRO A 95 -1.31 3.61 17.17
CA PRO A 95 -1.25 2.42 18.01
C PRO A 95 0.21 1.99 18.14
N LYS A 96 0.68 1.83 19.38
CA LYS A 96 2.02 1.31 19.63
C LYS A 96 2.06 -0.18 19.24
N PRO A 97 3.10 -0.64 18.52
CA PRO A 97 3.33 -2.06 18.32
C PRO A 97 3.40 -2.76 19.67
N ARG A 98 2.70 -3.89 19.84
CA ARG A 98 2.80 -4.70 21.05
C ARG A 98 4.08 -5.55 20.98
N THR A 99 5.23 -4.92 21.18
CA THR A 99 6.55 -5.58 21.13
C THR A 99 6.94 -6.26 22.45
N ASP A 100 6.17 -6.10 23.51
CA ASP A 100 6.55 -6.50 24.87
C ASP A 100 6.13 -7.92 25.28
N TYR A 101 5.92 -8.84 24.33
CA TYR A 101 5.51 -10.24 24.62
C TYR A 101 6.68 -11.17 25.02
N LEU A 102 7.86 -10.63 25.32
CA LEU A 102 8.99 -11.38 25.86
C LEU A 102 9.26 -10.92 27.30
N LYS A 103 8.49 -11.45 28.24
CA LYS A 103 8.81 -11.47 29.68
C LYS A 103 8.44 -12.82 30.26
#